data_AF-A0AAW2S0T6-F1
#
_entry.id   AF-A0AAW2S0T6-F1
#
_cell.length_a   1.000
_cell.length_b   1.000
_cell.length_c   1.000
_cell.angle_alpha   90.00
_cell.angle_beta   90.00
_cell.angle_gamma   90.00
#
_symmetry.space_group_name_H-M   'P 1'
#
loop_
_entity.id
_entity.type
_entity.pdbx_description
1 polymer ?
#
loop_
_entity_poly.entity_id
_entity_poly.type
_entity_poly.pdbx_seq_one_letter_code
_entity_poly.pdbx_strand_id
1 'polypeptide(L)'
;MVSLPLTMGTGTTCKTCILKFLVVDVPSAYNVILGRPTLNTFQAVIFTYHIKIKFPTPSGIGEAQGDHLQSRRCYVEAVHRGQKRNSNEAHKGVPPSKKGKEAFAEETSEGAETLVKVQPAEELLNVEIISGHPDKTTRIGSHLNEKTKEEIVLCLQRNADLFVWTPQDL
;
A
#
# COMPACT_ATOMS: atom_id res chain seq x y z
N MET A 1 6.02 -18.87 -16.35
CA MET A 1 5.96 -17.49 -16.88
C MET A 1 5.30 -17.52 -18.25
N VAL A 2 4.49 -16.52 -18.58
CA VAL A 2 3.74 -16.42 -19.85
C VAL A 2 4.14 -15.13 -20.57
N SER A 3 4.41 -15.19 -21.87
CA SER A 3 4.69 -14.00 -22.68
C SER A 3 3.39 -13.42 -23.22
N LEU A 4 3.07 -12.18 -22.83
CA LEU A 4 1.85 -11.49 -23.27
C LEU A 4 2.19 -10.09 -23.81
N PRO A 5 1.47 -9.61 -24.84
CA PRO A 5 1.55 -8.23 -25.25
C PRO A 5 0.92 -7.32 -24.19
N LEU A 6 1.67 -6.30 -23.76
CA LEU A 6 1.15 -5.19 -22.97
C LEU A 6 1.15 -3.94 -23.86
N THR A 7 -0.01 -3.30 -24.01
CA THR A 7 -0.15 -2.01 -24.67
C THR A 7 -0.39 -0.93 -23.63
N MET A 8 0.39 0.16 -23.69
CA MET A 8 0.21 1.34 -22.85
C MET A 8 -0.04 2.57 -23.72
N GLY A 9 -0.92 3.47 -23.26
CA GLY A 9 -1.37 4.66 -23.98
C GLY A 9 -2.55 4.40 -24.91
N THR A 10 -2.94 5.44 -25.64
CA THR A 10 -4.08 5.43 -26.56
C THR A 10 -3.71 6.09 -27.89
N GLY A 11 -4.51 5.82 -28.92
CA GLY A 11 -4.35 6.42 -30.24
C GLY A 11 -2.98 6.21 -30.86
N THR A 12 -2.42 7.27 -31.45
CA THR A 12 -1.11 7.28 -32.11
C THR A 12 0.07 7.28 -31.13
N THR A 13 -0.20 7.55 -29.84
CA THR A 13 0.80 7.61 -28.76
C THR A 13 0.76 6.37 -27.86
N CYS A 14 0.41 5.22 -28.43
CA CYS A 14 0.48 3.94 -27.73
C CYS A 14 1.79 3.20 -28.05
N LYS A 15 2.20 2.31 -27.15
CA LYS A 15 3.35 1.42 -27.34
C LYS A 15 2.97 0.02 -26.86
N THR A 16 3.30 -0.99 -27.65
CA THR A 16 3.09 -2.40 -27.29
C THR A 16 4.43 -3.10 -27.13
N CYS A 17 4.60 -3.86 -26.06
CA CYS A 17 5.79 -4.66 -25.78
C CYS A 17 5.39 -6.07 -25.36
N ILE A 18 6.14 -7.08 -25.81
CA ILE A 18 5.98 -8.45 -25.31
C ILE A 18 6.73 -8.57 -23.98
N LEU A 19 6.01 -8.89 -22.91
CA LEU A 19 6.56 -9.01 -21.57
C LEU A 19 6.29 -10.39 -20.99
N LYS A 20 7.19 -10.86 -20.12
CA LYS A 20 7.00 -12.10 -19.37
C LYS A 20 6.27 -11.80 -18.06
N PHE A 21 5.11 -12.43 -17.88
CA PHE A 21 4.31 -12.33 -16.66
C PHE A 21 4.40 -13.63 -15.84
N LEU A 22 4.40 -13.47 -14.52
CA LEU A 22 4.03 -14.52 -13.59
C LEU A 22 2.51 -14.47 -13.42
N VAL A 23 1.82 -15.55 -13.76
CA VAL A 23 0.38 -15.68 -13.55
C VAL A 23 0.18 -16.35 -12.20
N VAL A 24 -0.57 -15.69 -11.33
CA VAL A 24 -0.90 -16.19 -10.00
C VAL A 24 -2.41 -16.28 -9.90
N ASP A 25 -2.93 -17.47 -9.64
CA ASP A 25 -4.35 -17.70 -9.41
C ASP A 25 -4.66 -17.41 -7.93
N VAL A 26 -4.85 -16.12 -7.62
CA VAL A 26 -5.15 -15.66 -6.28
C VAL A 26 -6.16 -14.52 -6.32
N PRO A 27 -7.13 -14.48 -5.38
CA PRO A 27 -8.00 -13.32 -5.23
C PRO A 27 -7.17 -12.06 -4.91
N SER A 28 -7.12 -11.11 -5.85
CA SER A 28 -6.36 -9.87 -5.78
C SER A 28 -7.23 -8.69 -6.18
N ALA A 29 -7.01 -7.52 -5.57
CA ALA A 29 -7.62 -6.26 -6.00
C ALA A 29 -6.99 -5.69 -7.29
N TYR A 30 -5.88 -6.30 -7.73
CA TYR A 30 -5.14 -5.90 -8.92
C TYR A 30 -5.11 -7.03 -9.93
N ASN A 31 -5.41 -6.71 -11.19
CA ASN A 31 -5.33 -7.65 -12.31
C ASN A 31 -3.89 -7.85 -12.79
N VAL A 32 -3.06 -6.81 -12.71
CA VAL A 32 -1.67 -6.80 -13.18
C VAL A 32 -0.83 -5.89 -12.27
N ILE A 33 0.38 -6.34 -11.94
CA ILE A 33 1.38 -5.53 -11.21
C ILE A 33 2.57 -5.32 -12.14
N LEU A 34 2.87 -4.06 -12.46
CA LEU A 34 3.98 -3.69 -13.33
C LEU A 34 5.17 -3.26 -12.49
N GLY A 35 6.21 -4.10 -12.46
CA GLY A 35 7.46 -3.78 -11.77
C GLY A 35 8.41 -2.93 -12.61
N ARG A 36 9.56 -2.62 -12.01
CA ARG A 36 10.68 -1.92 -12.66
C ARG A 36 11.10 -2.50 -14.02
N PRO A 37 11.17 -3.83 -14.24
CA PRO A 37 11.54 -4.37 -15.55
C PRO A 37 10.60 -3.91 -16.68
N THR A 38 9.29 -3.90 -16.42
CA THR A 38 8.29 -3.41 -17.37
C THR A 38 8.46 -1.91 -17.58
N LEU A 39 8.53 -1.13 -16.51
CA LEU A 39 8.69 0.33 -16.60
C LEU A 39 9.94 0.71 -17.40
N ASN A 40 11.06 0.03 -17.17
CA ASN A 40 12.30 0.24 -17.91
C ASN A 40 12.16 -0.12 -19.40
N THR A 41 11.46 -1.21 -19.73
CA THR A 41 11.16 -1.60 -21.13
C THR A 41 10.40 -0.49 -21.86
N PHE A 42 9.48 0.18 -21.15
CA PHE A 42 8.75 1.32 -21.70
C PHE A 42 9.54 2.63 -21.67
N GLN A 43 10.67 2.70 -20.96
CA GLN A 43 11.36 3.95 -20.61
C GLN A 43 10.39 4.91 -19.90
N ALA A 44 9.58 4.35 -19.01
CA ALA A 44 8.49 5.05 -18.37
C ALA A 44 8.97 5.93 -17.21
N VAL A 45 8.40 7.12 -17.10
CA VAL A 45 8.55 8.05 -15.98
C VAL A 45 7.22 8.14 -15.24
N ILE A 46 7.25 7.90 -13.93
CA ILE A 46 6.07 7.93 -13.07
C ILE A 46 5.94 9.33 -12.46
N PHE A 47 4.83 9.99 -12.75
CA PHE A 47 4.40 11.24 -12.14
C PHE A 47 3.37 10.91 -11.06
N THR A 48 3.87 10.59 -9.86
CA THR A 48 3.04 10.14 -8.73
C THR A 48 2.00 11.19 -8.34
N TYR A 49 2.38 12.48 -8.31
CA TYR A 49 1.48 13.58 -7.95
C TYR A 49 0.24 13.67 -8.85
N HIS A 50 0.38 13.37 -10.15
CA HIS A 50 -0.73 13.40 -11.10
C HIS A 50 -1.32 12.01 -11.40
N ILE A 51 -0.82 10.97 -10.73
CA ILE A 51 -1.13 9.56 -11.03
C ILE A 51 -1.00 9.28 -12.54
N LYS A 52 0.12 9.72 -13.13
CA LYS A 52 0.40 9.58 -14.57
C LYS A 52 1.68 8.79 -14.80
N ILE A 53 1.72 8.07 -15.91
CA ILE A 53 2.93 7.47 -16.45
C ILE A 53 3.15 8.04 -17.84
N LYS A 54 4.35 8.54 -18.12
CA LYS A 54 4.75 8.96 -19.48
C LYS A 54 5.84 8.07 -20.02
N PHE A 55 5.83 7.86 -21.33
CA PHE A 55 6.80 7.00 -22.00
C PHE A 55 6.96 7.44 -23.45
N PRO A 56 8.15 7.26 -24.05
CA PRO A 56 8.38 7.61 -25.45
C PRO A 56 7.68 6.63 -26.39
N THR A 57 7.15 7.17 -27.48
CA THR A 57 6.58 6.47 -28.64
C THR A 57 7.11 7.10 -29.92
N PRO A 58 7.00 6.41 -31.09
CA PRO A 58 7.39 7.01 -32.37
C PRO A 58 6.67 8.32 -32.69
N SER A 59 5.43 8.49 -32.22
CA SER A 59 4.61 9.69 -32.44
C SER A 59 4.77 10.77 -31.36
N GLY A 60 5.73 10.64 -30.44
CA GLY A 60 5.94 11.56 -29.32
C GLY A 60 5.78 10.88 -27.96
N ILE A 61 5.35 11.63 -26.95
CA ILE A 61 5.20 11.12 -25.58
C ILE A 61 3.80 10.55 -25.37
N GLY A 62 3.73 9.25 -25.08
CA GLY A 62 2.52 8.59 -24.61
C GLY A 62 2.28 8.85 -23.13
N GLU A 63 1.00 8.86 -22.76
CA GLU A 63 0.55 9.02 -21.38
C GLU A 63 -0.44 7.91 -21.00
N ALA A 64 -0.26 7.33 -19.82
CA ALA A 64 -1.25 6.50 -19.16
C ALA A 64 -1.68 7.20 -17.87
N GLN A 65 -2.94 7.61 -17.81
CA GLN A 65 -3.56 8.24 -16.65
C GLN A 65 -4.16 7.16 -15.75
N GLY A 66 -3.85 7.22 -14.45
CA GLY A 66 -4.54 6.44 -13.44
C GLY A 66 -5.86 7.10 -13.04
N ASP A 67 -6.82 6.27 -12.70
CA ASP A 67 -8.11 6.69 -12.15
C ASP A 67 -8.02 6.72 -10.62
N HIS A 68 -8.20 7.89 -10.01
CA HIS A 68 -8.11 8.08 -8.57
C HIS A 68 -9.18 7.27 -7.81
N LEU A 69 -10.41 7.23 -8.34
CA LEU A 69 -11.53 6.53 -7.72
C LEU A 69 -11.28 5.03 -7.75
N GLN A 70 -10.87 4.49 -8.89
CA GLN A 70 -10.53 3.07 -8.99
C GLN A 70 -9.31 2.70 -8.13
N SER A 71 -8.28 3.55 -8.11
CA SER A 71 -7.09 3.33 -7.28
C SER A 71 -7.46 3.26 -5.80
N ARG A 72 -8.35 4.15 -5.34
CA ARG A 72 -8.87 4.15 -3.97
C ARG A 72 -9.71 2.90 -3.68
N ARG A 73 -10.59 2.50 -4.60
CA ARG A 73 -11.38 1.26 -4.47
C ARG A 73 -10.49 0.03 -4.36
N CYS A 74 -9.49 -0.11 -5.24
CA CYS A 74 -8.51 -1.19 -5.19
C CYS A 74 -7.75 -1.21 -3.85
N TYR A 75 -7.36 -0.05 -3.33
CA TYR A 75 -6.68 0.05 -2.03
C TYR A 75 -7.57 -0.46 -0.89
N VAL A 76 -8.80 0.04 -0.80
CA VAL A 76 -9.76 -0.37 0.25
C VAL A 76 -10.06 -1.86 0.15
N GLU A 77 -10.26 -2.38 -1.06
CA GLU A 77 -10.51 -3.80 -1.28
C GLU A 77 -9.30 -4.67 -0.89
N ALA A 78 -8.08 -4.27 -1.25
CA ALA A 78 -6.86 -4.97 -0.89
C ALA A 78 -6.72 -5.11 0.63
N VAL A 79 -7.01 -4.04 1.38
CA VAL A 79 -6.91 -4.06 2.84
C VAL A 79 -8.00 -4.95 3.47
N HIS A 80 -9.25 -4.82 3.02
CA HIS A 80 -10.33 -5.70 3.50
C HIS A 80 -10.04 -7.19 3.23
N ARG A 81 -9.44 -7.51 2.09
CA ARG A 81 -9.02 -8.89 1.77
C ARG A 81 -7.87 -9.36 2.66
N GLY A 82 -6.92 -8.48 3.01
CA GLY A 82 -5.87 -8.78 3.99
C GLY A 82 -6.44 -9.10 5.37
N GLN A 83 -7.43 -8.33 5.83
CA GLN A 83 -8.10 -8.57 7.13
C GLN A 83 -8.86 -9.90 7.16
N LYS A 84 -9.55 -10.28 6.08
CA LYS A 84 -10.26 -11.58 5.99
C LYS A 84 -9.34 -12.80 6.04
N ARG A 85 -8.10 -12.67 5.55
CA ARG A 85 -7.11 -13.75 5.66
C ARG A 85 -6.71 -13.97 7.11
N ASN A 86 -6.46 -12.90 7.85
CA ASN A 86 -6.08 -12.96 9.27
C ASN A 86 -7.22 -13.51 10.15
N SER A 87 -8.49 -13.26 9.81
CA SER A 87 -9.63 -13.81 10.57
C SER A 87 -9.84 -15.31 10.36
N ASN A 88 -9.43 -15.86 9.22
CA ASN A 88 -9.62 -17.28 8.91
C ASN A 88 -8.49 -18.17 9.46
N GLU A 89 -7.35 -17.59 9.86
CA GLU A 89 -6.28 -18.30 10.56
C GLU A 89 -6.41 -18.22 12.09
N ALA A 90 -7.21 -17.28 12.61
CA ALA A 90 -7.48 -17.12 14.04
C ALA A 90 -8.95 -17.49 14.38
N HIS A 91 -9.32 -18.76 14.27
CA HIS A 91 -10.52 -19.31 14.94
C HIS A 91 -10.22 -20.66 15.59
N LYS A 92 -9.48 -20.61 16.70
CA LYS A 92 -9.94 -21.27 17.93
C LYS A 92 -10.01 -20.23 19.05
N GLY A 93 -11.21 -19.70 19.24
CA GLY A 93 -11.63 -19.00 20.45
C GLY A 93 -11.36 -17.50 20.50
N VAL A 94 -12.40 -16.69 20.28
CA VAL A 94 -12.91 -15.64 21.19
C VAL A 94 -13.86 -14.72 20.36
N PRO A 95 -15.07 -14.39 20.86
CA PRO A 95 -16.07 -13.63 20.11
C PRO A 95 -15.70 -12.13 19.98
N PRO A 96 -16.12 -11.44 18.90
CA PRO A 96 -15.80 -10.05 18.67
C PRO A 96 -16.62 -9.12 19.59
N SER A 97 -15.91 -8.27 20.34
CA SER A 97 -16.48 -7.17 21.12
C SER A 97 -16.90 -6.04 20.18
N LYS A 98 -18.20 -5.74 20.14
CA LYS A 98 -18.77 -4.62 19.39
C LYS A 98 -18.47 -3.32 20.13
N LYS A 99 -17.65 -2.42 19.59
CA LYS A 99 -17.63 -1.01 20.04
C LYS A 99 -17.49 -0.03 18.87
N GLY A 100 -18.49 0.87 18.79
CA GLY A 100 -18.38 2.25 18.33
C GLY A 100 -18.08 2.50 16.84
N LYS A 101 -19.13 2.72 16.05
CA LYS A 101 -19.00 3.49 14.80
C LYS A 101 -19.04 4.97 15.17
N GLU A 102 -17.89 5.62 15.25
CA GLU A 102 -17.82 7.08 15.30
C GLU A 102 -17.47 7.59 13.90
N ALA A 103 -18.44 8.25 13.28
CA ALA A 103 -18.29 8.95 12.01
C ALA A 103 -17.67 10.32 12.27
N PHE A 104 -16.56 10.64 11.63
CA PHE A 104 -16.06 12.00 11.56
C PHE A 104 -16.68 12.65 10.33
N ALA A 105 -17.50 13.67 10.54
CA ALA A 105 -18.13 14.44 9.49
C ALA A 105 -17.10 15.41 8.89
N GLU A 106 -16.94 15.37 7.58
CA GLU A 106 -16.45 16.51 6.82
C GLU A 106 -17.34 16.65 5.59
N GLU A 107 -18.20 17.67 5.63
CA GLU A 107 -19.09 18.04 4.54
C GLU A 107 -18.29 18.73 3.45
N THR A 108 -18.27 18.15 2.25
CA THR A 108 -18.36 18.95 1.02
C THR A 108 -18.88 18.09 -0.14
N SER A 109 -20.05 18.51 -0.61
CA SER A 109 -20.85 18.21 -1.81
C SER A 109 -20.45 17.09 -2.79
N GLU A 110 -21.47 16.25 -3.04
CA GLU A 110 -21.74 15.34 -4.16
C GLU A 110 -20.89 14.06 -4.31
N GLY A 111 -21.47 12.96 -3.81
CA GLY A 111 -21.02 11.58 -4.06
C GLY A 111 -20.47 10.89 -2.82
N ALA A 112 -21.29 10.75 -1.77
CA ALA A 112 -20.90 10.18 -0.48
C ALA A 112 -20.59 8.66 -0.58
N GLU A 113 -19.40 8.32 -1.06
CA GLU A 113 -18.76 7.04 -0.72
C GLU A 113 -18.21 7.18 0.71
N THR A 114 -18.94 6.62 1.68
CA THR A 114 -18.52 6.49 3.09
C THR A 114 -17.02 6.17 3.15
N LEU A 115 -16.24 7.12 3.69
CA LEU A 115 -14.81 6.94 3.96
C LEU A 115 -14.68 5.78 4.95
N VAL A 116 -14.47 4.56 4.45
CA VAL A 116 -14.11 3.44 5.30
C VAL A 116 -12.70 3.72 5.80
N LYS A 117 -12.60 4.19 7.05
CA LYS A 117 -11.33 4.36 7.74
C LYS A 117 -10.67 3.00 7.83
N VAL A 118 -9.65 2.79 6.98
CA VAL A 118 -8.85 1.58 7.00
C VAL A 118 -8.12 1.51 8.33
N GLN A 119 -8.44 0.51 9.14
CA GLN A 119 -7.74 0.26 10.39
C GLN A 119 -6.64 -0.79 10.18
N PRO A 120 -5.55 -0.73 10.96
CA PRO A 120 -4.55 -1.79 10.98
C PRO A 120 -5.19 -3.18 11.08
N ALA A 121 -4.61 -4.16 10.39
CA ALA A 121 -5.15 -5.51 10.36
C ALA A 121 -5.05 -6.22 11.71
N GLU A 122 -4.25 -5.68 12.62
CA GLU A 122 -4.04 -6.15 13.99
C GLU A 122 -3.83 -4.96 14.93
N GLU A 123 -4.00 -5.21 16.21
CA GLU A 123 -3.63 -4.25 17.24
C GLU A 123 -2.12 -3.99 17.19
N LEU A 124 -1.69 -2.76 17.47
CA LEU A 124 -0.26 -2.42 17.47
C LEU A 124 0.16 -2.05 18.89
N LEU A 125 1.31 -2.56 19.31
CA LEU A 125 1.94 -2.28 20.59
C LEU A 125 2.88 -1.08 20.46
N ASN A 126 2.80 -0.15 21.40
CA ASN A 126 3.77 0.94 21.51
C ASN A 126 5.07 0.40 22.11
N VAL A 127 6.19 0.76 21.51
CA VAL A 127 7.54 0.44 21.99
C VAL A 127 8.39 1.71 22.03
N GLU A 128 9.14 1.87 23.12
CA GLU A 128 10.09 2.98 23.29
C GLU A 128 11.34 2.73 22.42
N ILE A 129 11.63 3.67 21.54
CA ILE A 129 12.87 3.67 20.76
C ILE A 129 14.01 4.26 21.58
N ILE A 130 13.72 5.25 22.42
CA ILE A 130 14.69 5.79 23.38
C ILE A 130 14.14 5.57 24.78
N SER A 131 14.86 4.77 25.58
CA SER A 131 14.46 4.43 26.94
C SER A 131 14.31 5.69 27.79
N GLY A 132 13.17 5.82 28.49
CA GLY A 132 12.88 6.96 29.36
C GLY A 132 12.31 8.19 28.65
N HIS A 133 12.06 8.12 27.33
CA HIS A 133 11.41 9.16 26.55
C HIS A 133 10.05 8.67 26.03
N PRO A 134 8.95 8.93 26.75
CA PRO A 134 7.62 8.42 26.39
C PRO A 134 7.08 9.02 25.09
N ASP A 135 7.62 10.16 24.67
CA ASP A 135 7.37 10.83 23.40
C ASP A 135 8.12 10.18 22.21
N LYS A 136 9.15 9.35 22.49
CA LYS A 136 10.00 8.72 21.48
C LYS A 136 9.68 7.24 21.30
N THR A 137 8.45 6.99 20.87
CA THR A 137 7.89 5.65 20.69
C THR A 137 7.54 5.36 19.22
N THR A 138 7.44 4.09 18.88
CA THR A 138 6.85 3.61 17.61
C THR A 138 5.91 2.45 17.86
N ARG A 139 5.22 2.00 16.81
CA ARG A 139 4.20 0.94 16.89
C ARG A 139 4.65 -0.29 16.12
N ILE A 140 4.56 -1.46 16.75
CA ILE A 140 4.85 -2.76 16.14
C ILE A 140 3.66 -3.70 16.27
N GLY A 141 3.58 -4.72 15.41
CA GLY A 141 2.48 -5.68 15.38
C GLY A 141 2.31 -6.48 16.67
N SER A 142 1.08 -6.60 17.18
CA SER A 142 0.81 -7.36 18.41
C SER A 142 0.93 -8.88 18.23
N HIS A 143 0.82 -9.40 17.00
CA HIS A 143 0.92 -10.83 16.72
C HIS A 143 2.34 -11.31 16.41
N LEU A 144 3.35 -10.43 16.50
CA LEU A 144 4.74 -10.83 16.39
C LEU A 144 5.09 -11.77 17.55
N ASN A 145 5.78 -12.88 17.26
CA ASN A 145 6.31 -13.73 18.32
C ASN A 145 7.34 -12.93 19.16
N GLU A 146 7.49 -13.28 20.45
CA GLU A 146 8.32 -12.50 21.37
C GLU A 146 9.78 -12.37 20.91
N LYS A 147 10.36 -13.44 20.34
CA LYS A 147 11.74 -13.39 19.83
C LYS A 147 11.90 -12.35 18.71
N THR A 148 11.02 -12.39 17.71
CA THR A 148 11.05 -11.44 16.58
C THR A 148 10.75 -10.02 17.05
N LYS A 149 9.84 -9.87 18.02
CA LYS A 149 9.52 -8.59 18.64
C LYS A 149 10.75 -8.00 19.34
N GLU A 150 11.46 -8.77 20.15
CA GLU A 150 12.71 -8.36 20.80
C GLU A 150 13.78 -7.96 19.76
N GLU A 151 13.99 -8.79 18.73
CA GLU A 151 14.95 -8.49 17.65
C GLU A 151 14.64 -7.17 16.94
N ILE A 152 13.36 -6.91 16.65
CA ILE A 152 12.91 -5.66 16.02
C ILE A 152 13.13 -4.48 16.97
N VAL A 153 12.71 -4.59 18.23
CA VAL A 153 12.86 -3.50 19.21
C VAL A 153 14.33 -3.16 19.39
N LEU A 154 15.21 -4.15 19.56
CA LEU A 154 16.65 -3.94 19.67
C LEU A 154 17.22 -3.26 18.42
N CYS A 155 16.78 -3.67 17.23
CA CYS A 155 17.21 -3.05 15.98
C CYS A 155 16.79 -1.56 15.92
N LEU A 156 15.54 -1.25 16.27
CA LEU A 156 15.02 0.12 16.27
C LEU A 156 15.75 1.00 17.30
N GLN A 157 15.95 0.50 18.51
CA GLN A 157 16.69 1.20 19.57
C GLN A 157 18.15 1.43 19.19
N ARG A 158 18.79 0.46 18.55
CA ARG A 158 20.19 0.58 18.09
C ARG A 158 20.36 1.64 17.00
N ASN A 159 19.33 1.91 16.21
CA ASN A 159 19.32 2.90 15.13
C ASN A 159 18.43 4.10 15.49
N ALA A 160 18.35 4.46 16.77
CA ALA A 160 17.50 5.55 17.26
C ALA A 160 17.88 6.92 16.67
N ASP A 161 19.11 7.08 16.18
CA ASP A 161 19.65 8.25 15.50
C ASP A 161 19.07 8.48 14.10
N LEU A 162 18.47 7.45 13.48
CA LEU A 162 17.78 7.58 12.19
C LEU A 162 16.38 8.18 12.30
N PHE A 163 15.87 8.36 13.52
CA PHE A 163 14.53 8.88 13.76
C PHE A 163 14.56 10.40 13.91
N VAL A 164 13.66 11.04 13.17
CA VAL A 164 13.35 12.46 13.27
C VAL A 164 12.15 12.60 14.22
N TRP A 165 12.33 13.26 15.36
CA TRP A 165 11.28 13.43 16.37
C TRP A 165 10.61 14.79 16.28
N THR A 166 11.34 15.78 15.77
CA THR A 166 10.90 17.15 15.58
C THR A 166 11.28 17.64 14.19
N PRO A 167 10.58 18.65 13.63
CA PRO A 167 10.94 19.24 12.34
C PRO A 167 12.38 19.77 12.28
N GLN A 168 13.01 20.07 13.42
CA GLN A 168 14.40 20.52 13.53
C GLN A 168 15.41 19.39 13.33
N ASP A 169 14.99 18.12 13.37
CA ASP A 169 15.86 16.96 13.15
C ASP A 169 15.99 16.60 11.65
N LEU A 170 15.33 17.35 10.74
CA LEU A 170 15.44 17.26 9.28
C LEU A 170 16.45 18.27 8.72
#